data_AF-A0A5C6M5B2-F1
#
_entry.id   AF-A0A5C6M5B2-F1
#
_cell.length_a   1.000
_cell.length_b   1.000
_cell.length_c   1.000
_cell.angle_alpha   90.00
_cell.angle_beta   90.00
_cell.angle_gamma   90.00
#
_symmetry.space_group_name_H-M   'P 1'
#
loop_
_entity.id
_entity.type
_entity.pdbx_description
1 polymer ?
#
loop_
_entity_poly.entity_id
_entity_poly.type
_entity_poly.pdbx_seq_one_letter_code
_entity_poly.pdbx_strand_id
1 'polypeptide(L)'
;MKPIRPRVLVVGFFTLLALYFSVPSIIYLTQPAEVRNDAAVLEKKIPPGFPKTHINLGLDLQGGVQLVLGVRLEQAIDNKLGRIATDITRWASDEKLPIKTAFVPTDRHGFLRVQMNPGQDFESIREKFRSRFADLVVAEKQADGIDFSFRPEQVKTTKASALEQAERVIRN
;
A
#
# COMPACT_ATOMS: atom_id res chain seq x y z
N MET A 1 69.80 -5.35 -2.84
CA MET A 1 68.55 -4.87 -3.48
C MET A 1 67.69 -6.09 -3.83
N LYS A 2 66.44 -6.18 -3.36
CA LYS A 2 65.57 -7.33 -3.67
C LYS A 2 65.22 -7.33 -5.17
N PRO A 3 65.22 -8.49 -5.86
CA PRO A 3 65.00 -8.54 -7.30
C PRO A 3 63.58 -8.08 -7.66
N ILE A 4 63.46 -7.15 -8.62
CA ILE A 4 62.19 -6.56 -9.09
C ILE A 4 61.44 -7.49 -10.05
N ARG A 5 62.17 -8.30 -10.82
CA ARG A 5 61.62 -9.24 -11.82
C ARG A 5 60.48 -10.16 -11.31
N PRO A 6 60.59 -10.84 -10.15
CA PRO A 6 59.49 -11.68 -9.66
C PRO A 6 58.25 -10.86 -9.30
N ARG A 7 58.41 -9.61 -8.85
CA ARG A 7 57.26 -8.74 -8.53
C ARG A 7 56.50 -8.33 -9.79
N VAL A 8 57.23 -8.00 -10.86
CA VAL A 8 56.62 -7.66 -12.16
C VAL A 8 55.87 -8.86 -12.74
N LEU A 9 56.42 -10.07 -12.60
CA LEU A 9 55.75 -11.30 -13.05
C LEU A 9 54.47 -11.57 -12.25
N VAL A 10 54.51 -11.42 -10.93
CA VAL A 10 53.34 -11.60 -10.05
C VAL A 10 52.25 -10.58 -10.41
N VAL A 11 52.60 -9.30 -10.55
CA VAL A 11 51.65 -8.26 -10.94
C VAL A 11 51.06 -8.53 -12.32
N GLY A 12 51.90 -8.90 -13.30
CA GLY A 12 51.43 -9.24 -14.64
C GLY A 12 50.45 -10.41 -14.65
N PHE A 13 50.74 -11.46 -13.86
CA PHE A 13 49.85 -12.61 -13.71
C PHE A 13 48.49 -12.23 -13.14
N PHE A 14 48.44 -11.47 -12.03
CA PHE A 14 47.18 -11.05 -11.42
C PHE A 14 46.38 -10.09 -12.31
N THR A 15 47.05 -9.22 -13.06
CA THR A 15 46.39 -8.33 -14.03
C THR A 15 45.71 -9.13 -15.15
N LEU A 16 46.39 -10.13 -15.70
CA LEU A 16 45.81 -11.02 -16.72
C LEU A 16 44.64 -11.84 -16.16
N LEU A 17 44.75 -12.32 -14.93
CA LEU A 17 43.68 -13.04 -14.24
C LEU A 17 42.45 -12.14 -14.03
N ALA A 18 42.64 -10.90 -13.60
CA ALA A 18 41.56 -9.93 -13.41
C ALA A 18 40.86 -9.58 -14.72
N LEU A 19 41.62 -9.39 -15.81
CA LEU A 19 41.08 -9.21 -17.16
C LEU A 19 40.21 -10.41 -17.58
N TYR A 20 40.72 -11.63 -17.37
CA TYR A 20 40.01 -12.86 -17.71
C TYR A 20 38.65 -12.98 -17.00
N PHE A 21 38.58 -12.69 -15.69
CA PHE A 21 37.30 -12.70 -14.96
C PHE A 21 36.38 -11.51 -15.26
N SER A 22 36.90 -10.42 -15.81
CA SER A 22 36.11 -9.22 -16.12
C SER A 22 35.38 -9.29 -17.47
N VAL A 23 35.87 -10.12 -18.40
CA VAL A 23 35.30 -10.24 -19.76
C VAL A 23 33.79 -10.53 -19.76
N PRO A 24 33.25 -11.49 -18.99
CA PRO A 24 31.81 -11.77 -18.98
C PRO A 24 30.98 -10.58 -18.47
N SER A 25 31.49 -9.83 -17.50
CA SER A 25 30.83 -8.63 -16.96
C SER A 25 30.79 -7.50 -17.97
N ILE A 26 31.85 -7.31 -18.76
CA ILE A 26 31.87 -6.31 -19.84
C ILE A 26 30.85 -6.69 -20.92
N ILE A 27 30.84 -7.96 -21.34
CA ILE A 27 29.86 -8.47 -22.32
C ILE A 27 28.44 -8.24 -21.81
N TYR A 28 28.15 -8.58 -20.55
CA TYR A 28 26.86 -8.36 -19.90
C TYR A 28 26.44 -6.87 -19.93
N LEU A 29 27.32 -5.94 -19.56
CA LEU A 29 27.01 -4.50 -19.51
C LEU A 29 26.82 -3.86 -20.90
N THR A 30 27.43 -4.40 -21.95
CA THR A 30 27.25 -3.91 -23.33
C THR A 30 25.92 -4.34 -23.96
N GLN A 31 25.17 -5.25 -23.34
CA GLN A 31 23.90 -5.73 -23.88
C GLN A 31 22.75 -4.73 -23.62
N PRO A 32 21.73 -4.67 -24.52
CA PRO A 32 20.50 -3.93 -24.28
C PRO A 32 19.81 -4.41 -23.00
N ALA A 33 19.15 -3.50 -22.26
CA ALA A 33 18.56 -3.80 -20.97
C ALA A 33 17.50 -4.92 -21.04
N GLU A 34 16.83 -5.06 -22.18
CA GLU A 34 15.74 -6.01 -22.42
C GLU A 34 16.21 -7.47 -22.45
N VAL A 35 17.41 -7.72 -22.97
CA VAL A 35 17.99 -9.07 -23.15
C VAL A 35 19.14 -9.36 -22.20
N ARG A 36 19.57 -8.35 -21.42
CA ARG A 36 20.73 -8.43 -20.53
C ARG A 36 20.56 -9.50 -19.46
N ASN A 37 19.33 -9.72 -18.97
CA ASN A 37 19.04 -10.72 -17.94
C ASN A 37 18.75 -12.12 -18.50
N ASP A 38 18.77 -12.30 -19.83
CA ASP A 38 18.56 -13.61 -20.44
C ASP A 38 19.85 -14.44 -20.42
N ALA A 39 19.87 -15.44 -19.53
CA ALA A 39 21.01 -16.35 -19.37
C ALA A 39 21.42 -17.03 -20.70
N ALA A 40 20.45 -17.42 -21.53
CA ALA A 40 20.71 -18.08 -22.81
C ALA A 40 21.39 -17.16 -23.84
N VAL A 41 21.06 -15.86 -23.83
CA VAL A 41 21.66 -14.86 -24.73
C VAL A 41 23.09 -14.55 -24.30
N LEU A 42 23.32 -14.47 -22.99
CA LEU A 42 24.64 -14.26 -22.42
C LEU A 42 25.57 -15.45 -22.69
N GLU A 43 25.11 -16.69 -22.44
CA GLU A 43 25.92 -17.89 -22.68
C GLU A 43 26.37 -18.03 -24.14
N LYS A 44 25.52 -17.63 -25.09
CA LYS A 44 25.85 -17.67 -26.52
C LYS A 44 26.93 -16.66 -26.92
N LYS A 45 27.06 -15.55 -26.18
CA LYS A 45 28.02 -14.47 -26.48
C LYS A 45 29.34 -14.58 -25.72
N ILE A 46 29.39 -15.35 -24.63
CA ILE A 46 30.64 -15.58 -23.89
C ILE A 46 31.55 -16.52 -24.70
N PRO A 47 32.82 -16.14 -24.97
CA PRO A 47 33.75 -17.01 -25.68
C PRO A 47 34.02 -18.32 -24.91
N PRO A 48 34.25 -19.44 -25.62
CA PRO A 48 34.51 -20.72 -24.97
C PRO A 48 35.78 -20.65 -24.11
N GLY A 49 35.68 -21.16 -22.88
CA GLY A 49 36.79 -21.14 -21.91
C GLY A 49 36.85 -19.91 -21.02
N PHE A 50 35.87 -18.99 -21.07
CA PHE A 50 35.70 -17.91 -20.09
C PHE A 50 34.68 -18.28 -19.01
N PRO A 51 34.73 -17.67 -17.81
CA PRO A 51 33.74 -17.93 -16.77
C PRO A 51 32.35 -17.46 -17.21
N LYS A 52 31.31 -18.18 -16.79
CA LYS A 52 29.92 -17.84 -17.12
C LYS A 52 29.27 -16.87 -16.14
N THR A 53 29.93 -16.61 -15.02
CA THR A 53 29.46 -15.70 -13.97
C THR A 53 29.80 -14.25 -14.32
N HIS A 54 28.86 -13.35 -14.13
CA HIS A 54 29.03 -11.90 -14.31
C HIS A 54 28.71 -11.16 -13.01
N ILE A 55 28.90 -9.84 -13.02
CA ILE A 55 28.51 -8.96 -11.90
C ILE A 55 26.99 -8.93 -11.71
N ASN A 56 26.53 -9.05 -10.47
CA ASN A 56 25.11 -8.86 -10.13
C ASN A 56 24.82 -7.36 -9.99
N LEU A 57 23.90 -6.84 -10.79
CA LEU A 57 23.45 -5.46 -10.67
C LEU A 57 22.36 -5.34 -9.60
N GLY A 58 22.38 -4.28 -8.81
CA GLY A 58 21.27 -3.92 -7.93
C GLY A 58 20.07 -3.37 -8.72
N LEU A 59 18.90 -3.33 -8.07
CA LEU A 59 17.64 -2.86 -8.67
C LEU A 59 17.73 -1.48 -9.32
N ASP A 60 18.50 -0.57 -8.71
CA ASP A 60 18.77 0.79 -9.21
C ASP A 60 19.48 0.79 -10.57
N LEU A 61 20.42 -0.13 -10.78
CA LEU A 61 21.19 -0.27 -12.03
C LEU A 61 20.49 -1.18 -13.05
N GLN A 62 19.58 -2.05 -12.60
CA GLN A 62 18.78 -2.93 -13.46
C GLN A 62 17.52 -2.23 -13.99
N GLY A 63 17.06 -1.15 -13.36
CA GLY A 63 15.87 -0.41 -13.77
C GLY A 63 14.58 -1.16 -13.46
N GLY A 64 14.36 -1.54 -12.20
CA GLY A 64 13.09 -2.12 -11.74
C GLY A 64 12.24 -1.15 -10.91
N VAL A 65 10.98 -1.52 -10.64
CA VAL A 65 10.05 -0.71 -9.85
C VAL A 65 10.03 -1.18 -8.39
N GLN A 66 10.30 -0.29 -7.44
CA GLN A 66 10.05 -0.52 -6.02
C GLN A 66 8.67 0.04 -5.64
N LEU A 67 7.68 -0.84 -5.46
CA LEU A 67 6.33 -0.45 -5.04
C LEU A 67 6.20 -0.52 -3.52
N VAL A 68 5.97 0.62 -2.88
CA VAL A 68 5.59 0.69 -1.45
C VAL A 68 4.09 0.91 -1.38
N LEU A 69 3.34 -0.15 -1.07
CA LEU A 69 1.88 -0.12 -0.95
C LEU A 69 1.51 -0.08 0.54
N GLY A 70 0.65 0.88 0.92
CA GLY A 70 0.19 1.07 2.30
C GLY A 70 -1.31 1.29 2.36
N VAL A 71 -1.94 0.88 3.46
CA VAL A 71 -3.39 0.99 3.66
C VAL A 71 -3.71 2.06 4.70
N ARG A 72 -4.57 3.02 4.34
CA ARG A 72 -5.12 4.00 5.28
C ARG A 72 -6.36 3.44 5.97
N LEU A 73 -6.16 2.75 7.09
CA LEU A 73 -7.21 2.03 7.81
C LEU A 73 -8.28 2.98 8.39
N GLU A 74 -7.88 4.18 8.81
CA GLU A 74 -8.78 5.20 9.34
C GLU A 74 -9.73 5.71 8.24
N GLN A 75 -9.20 5.94 7.04
CA GLN A 75 -10.00 6.34 5.89
C GLN A 75 -10.97 5.24 5.44
N ALA A 76 -10.62 3.97 5.63
CA ALA A 76 -11.55 2.85 5.35
C ALA A 76 -12.78 2.88 6.27
N ILE A 77 -12.60 3.29 7.53
CA ILE A 77 -13.70 3.49 8.48
C ILE A 77 -14.55 4.67 8.05
N ASP A 78 -13.94 5.81 7.76
CA ASP A 78 -14.65 7.02 7.34
C ASP A 78 -15.46 6.79 6.07
N ASN A 79 -14.89 6.08 5.08
CA ASN A 79 -15.62 5.72 3.85
C ASN A 79 -16.84 4.84 4.14
N LYS A 80 -16.72 3.91 5.11
CA LYS A 80 -17.85 3.06 5.51
C LYS A 80 -18.91 3.86 6.27
N LEU A 81 -18.50 4.75 7.17
CA LEU A 81 -19.42 5.66 7.87
C LEU A 81 -20.10 6.64 6.90
N GLY A 82 -19.39 7.16 5.89
CA GLY A 82 -19.96 8.05 4.88
C GLY A 82 -21.02 7.37 4.02
N ARG A 83 -20.85 6.07 3.71
CA ARG A 83 -21.90 5.28 3.07
C ARG A 83 -23.14 5.17 3.95
N ILE A 84 -22.95 4.86 5.24
CA ILE A 84 -24.04 4.82 6.21
C ILE A 84 -24.71 6.19 6.37
N ALA A 85 -23.93 7.28 6.36
CA ALA A 85 -24.43 8.65 6.42
C ALA A 85 -25.39 8.97 5.26
N THR A 86 -24.98 8.55 4.06
CA THR A 86 -25.80 8.68 2.85
C THR A 86 -27.08 7.87 3.00
N ASP A 87 -27.00 6.65 3.51
CA ASP A 87 -28.16 5.78 3.72
C ASP A 87 -29.10 6.30 4.81
N ILE A 88 -28.58 6.88 5.90
CA ILE A 88 -29.38 7.56 6.94
C ILE A 88 -30.13 8.75 6.35
N THR A 89 -29.44 9.57 5.54
CA THR A 89 -30.06 10.75 4.92
C THR A 89 -31.17 10.34 3.95
N ARG A 90 -30.95 9.27 3.18
CA ARG A 90 -31.95 8.70 2.27
C ARG A 90 -33.14 8.14 3.03
N TRP A 91 -32.89 7.30 4.03
CA TRP A 91 -33.91 6.72 4.91
C TRP A 91 -34.75 7.78 5.62
N ALA A 92 -34.12 8.84 6.12
CA ALA A 92 -34.82 9.94 6.76
C ALA A 92 -35.73 10.70 5.80
N SER A 93 -35.30 10.87 4.53
CA SER A 93 -36.11 11.50 3.50
C SER A 93 -37.33 10.64 3.15
N ASP A 94 -37.12 9.33 2.99
CA ASP A 94 -38.17 8.37 2.63
C ASP A 94 -39.23 8.22 3.73
N GLU A 95 -38.80 8.12 4.99
CA GLU A 95 -39.69 7.99 6.15
C GLU A 95 -40.17 9.34 6.73
N LYS A 96 -39.77 10.48 6.12
CA LYS A 96 -40.06 11.84 6.61
C LYS A 96 -39.66 12.05 8.07
N LEU A 97 -38.49 11.54 8.45
CA LEU A 97 -37.95 11.65 9.80
C LEU A 97 -37.31 13.03 10.01
N PRO A 98 -37.22 13.50 11.26
CA PRO A 98 -36.68 14.82 11.59
C PRO A 98 -35.15 14.90 11.55
N ILE A 99 -34.53 14.25 10.56
CA ILE A 99 -33.08 14.32 10.32
C ILE A 99 -32.83 15.29 9.17
N LYS A 100 -31.99 16.29 9.42
CA LYS A 100 -31.58 17.27 8.41
C LYS A 100 -30.54 16.68 7.46
N THR A 101 -29.49 16.09 8.02
CA THR A 101 -28.39 15.47 7.26
C THR A 101 -27.54 14.57 8.15
N ALA A 102 -26.86 13.60 7.57
CA ALA A 102 -25.81 12.84 8.22
C ALA A 102 -24.51 12.90 7.40
N PHE A 103 -23.38 13.11 8.07
CA PHE A 103 -22.07 13.19 7.42
C PHE A 103 -20.93 12.79 8.37
N VAL A 104 -19.76 12.48 7.79
CA VAL A 104 -18.52 12.25 8.57
C VAL A 104 -17.81 13.59 8.74
N PRO A 105 -17.57 14.06 9.98
CA PRO A 105 -16.88 15.33 10.21
C PRO A 105 -15.43 15.28 9.71
N THR A 106 -14.98 16.32 9.00
CA THR A 106 -13.60 16.41 8.48
C THR A 106 -12.55 16.55 9.59
N ASP A 107 -12.96 17.06 10.75
CA ASP A 107 -12.11 17.29 11.93
C ASP A 107 -11.99 16.07 12.85
N ARG A 108 -12.84 15.05 12.69
CA ARG A 108 -12.86 13.85 13.54
C ARG A 108 -13.12 12.56 12.75
N HIS A 109 -12.05 11.79 12.56
CA HIS A 109 -12.10 10.46 11.95
C HIS A 109 -12.83 9.43 12.84
N GLY A 110 -13.56 8.50 12.23
CA GLY A 110 -14.26 7.42 12.91
C GLY A 110 -15.59 7.83 13.55
N PHE A 111 -16.08 9.04 13.29
CA PHE A 111 -17.34 9.54 13.78
C PHE A 111 -18.31 9.88 12.64
N LEU A 112 -19.59 9.74 12.93
CA LEU A 112 -20.69 10.03 12.05
C LEU A 112 -21.63 11.00 12.78
N ARG A 113 -21.72 12.23 12.28
CA ARG A 113 -22.62 13.23 12.82
C ARG A 113 -23.98 13.12 12.17
N VAL A 114 -25.03 13.01 12.98
CA VAL A 114 -26.41 13.05 12.54
C VAL A 114 -27.04 14.34 13.08
N GLN A 115 -27.39 15.26 12.18
CA GLN A 115 -28.01 16.55 12.52
C GLN A 115 -29.53 16.43 12.45
N MET A 116 -30.20 16.90 13.51
CA MET A 116 -31.66 16.96 13.57
C MET A 116 -32.18 18.26 12.95
N ASN A 117 -33.47 18.28 12.61
CA ASN A 117 -34.15 19.53 12.29
C ASN A 117 -34.26 20.42 13.53
N PRO A 118 -34.22 21.76 13.38
CA PRO A 118 -34.31 22.68 14.52
C PRO A 118 -35.56 22.41 15.38
N GLY A 119 -35.37 22.27 16.69
CA GLY A 119 -36.46 22.03 17.65
C GLY A 119 -36.99 20.60 17.70
N GLN A 120 -36.38 19.65 16.99
CA GLN A 120 -36.72 18.22 17.05
C GLN A 120 -35.68 17.43 17.80
N ASP A 121 -36.11 16.43 18.56
CA ASP A 121 -35.24 15.58 19.37
C ASP A 121 -35.07 14.18 18.76
N PHE A 122 -33.84 13.67 18.83
CA PHE A 122 -33.46 12.34 18.39
C PHE A 122 -34.15 11.22 19.20
N GLU A 123 -34.58 11.50 20.43
CA GLU A 123 -35.29 10.52 21.26
C GLU A 123 -36.55 9.96 20.56
N SER A 124 -37.22 10.78 19.75
CA SER A 124 -38.42 10.38 19.00
C SER A 124 -38.16 9.27 17.95
N ILE A 125 -36.95 9.20 17.42
CA ILE A 125 -36.54 8.25 16.37
C ILE A 125 -35.55 7.21 16.86
N ARG A 126 -35.16 7.26 18.14
CA ARG A 126 -34.11 6.41 18.72
C ARG A 126 -34.35 4.92 18.48
N GLU A 127 -35.55 4.43 18.74
CA GLU A 127 -35.87 3.00 18.59
C GLU A 127 -35.81 2.55 17.13
N LYS A 128 -36.38 3.35 16.22
CA LYS A 128 -36.30 3.09 14.77
C LYS A 128 -34.86 3.14 14.26
N PHE A 129 -34.07 4.09 14.74
CA PHE A 129 -32.67 4.22 14.37
C PHE A 129 -31.85 3.02 14.86
N ARG A 130 -32.04 2.60 16.12
CA ARG A 130 -31.33 1.46 16.70
C ARG A 130 -31.69 0.13 16.02
N SER A 131 -32.94 -0.05 15.61
CA SER A 131 -33.34 -1.27 14.89
C SER A 131 -32.71 -1.33 13.50
N ARG A 132 -32.59 -0.19 12.81
CA ARG A 132 -32.05 -0.12 11.44
C ARG A 132 -30.52 -0.06 11.38
N PHE A 133 -29.88 0.56 12.36
CA PHE A 133 -28.44 0.85 12.41
C PHE A 133 -27.81 0.36 13.73
N ALA A 134 -27.99 -0.92 14.07
CA ALA A 134 -27.54 -1.53 15.32
C ALA A 134 -26.00 -1.50 15.54
N ASP A 135 -25.24 -1.35 14.46
CA ASP A 135 -23.78 -1.28 14.45
C ASP A 135 -23.22 0.05 14.99
N LEU A 136 -24.07 1.09 15.09
CA LEU A 136 -23.70 2.41 15.56
C LEU A 136 -23.94 2.54 17.07
N VAL A 137 -22.99 3.17 17.76
CA VAL A 137 -23.10 3.55 19.17
C VAL A 137 -23.02 5.06 19.31
N VAL A 138 -23.77 5.61 20.27
CA VAL A 138 -23.69 7.03 20.59
C VAL A 138 -22.34 7.30 21.24
N ALA A 139 -21.55 8.18 20.64
CA ALA A 139 -20.27 8.61 21.20
C ALA A 139 -20.44 9.90 22.00
N GLU A 140 -21.00 10.94 21.38
CA GLU A 140 -21.11 12.26 21.98
C GLU A 140 -22.38 12.97 21.49
N LYS A 141 -23.06 13.70 22.39
CA LYS A 141 -24.14 14.62 22.01
C LYS A 141 -23.52 16.00 21.76
N GLN A 142 -23.75 16.57 20.58
CA GLN A 142 -23.37 17.94 20.24
C GLN A 142 -24.58 18.88 20.22
N ALA A 143 -24.30 20.19 20.21
CA ALA A 143 -25.34 21.22 20.17
C ALA A 143 -26.21 21.15 18.90
N ASP A 144 -25.67 20.66 17.78
CA ASP A 144 -26.33 20.62 16.46
C ASP A 144 -26.58 19.17 15.97
N GLY A 145 -26.47 18.17 16.84
CA GLY A 145 -26.66 16.77 16.46
C GLY A 145 -26.05 15.74 17.42
N ILE A 146 -26.05 14.48 17.00
CA ILE A 146 -25.44 13.38 17.76
C ILE A 146 -24.34 12.75 16.93
N ASP A 147 -23.16 12.58 17.55
CA ASP A 147 -22.03 11.88 16.97
C ASP A 147 -22.11 10.40 17.35
N PHE A 148 -22.11 9.56 16.33
CA PHE A 148 -22.08 8.12 16.43
C PHE A 148 -20.71 7.59 16.02
N SER A 149 -20.29 6.48 16.60
CA SER A 149 -19.14 5.72 16.15
C SER A 149 -19.54 4.27 15.93
N PHE A 150 -18.69 3.50 15.25
CA PHE A 150 -18.86 2.06 15.20
C PHE A 150 -18.55 1.42 16.54
N ARG A 151 -19.22 0.30 16.81
CA ARG A 151 -18.78 -0.62 17.87
C ARG A 151 -17.31 -1.05 17.65
N PRO A 152 -16.52 -1.23 18.72
CA PRO A 152 -15.11 -1.64 18.60
C PRO A 152 -14.90 -2.90 17.74
N GLU A 153 -15.82 -3.86 17.81
CA GLU A 153 -15.79 -5.09 17.01
C GLU A 153 -15.93 -4.80 15.52
N GLN A 154 -16.79 -3.84 15.17
CA GLN A 154 -17.05 -3.45 13.79
C GLN A 154 -15.89 -2.61 13.22
N VAL A 155 -15.23 -1.82 14.06
CA VAL A 155 -13.96 -1.15 13.72
C VAL A 155 -12.89 -2.18 13.38
N LYS A 156 -12.68 -3.18 14.24
CA LYS A 156 -11.68 -4.23 14.04
C LYS A 156 -11.94 -5.01 12.74
N THR A 157 -13.19 -5.41 12.51
CA THR A 157 -13.60 -6.14 11.30
C THR A 157 -13.36 -5.30 10.04
N THR A 158 -13.73 -4.03 10.07
CA THR A 158 -13.54 -3.12 8.92
C THR A 158 -12.06 -2.92 8.60
N LYS A 159 -11.20 -2.78 9.62
CA LYS A 159 -9.74 -2.70 9.43
C LYS A 159 -9.17 -4.01 8.86
N ALA A 160 -9.62 -5.16 9.36
CA ALA A 160 -9.19 -6.46 8.87
C ALA A 160 -9.56 -6.68 7.39
N SER A 161 -10.79 -6.34 6.99
CA SER A 161 -11.21 -6.44 5.59
C SER A 161 -10.44 -5.50 4.66
N ALA A 162 -10.13 -4.29 5.12
CA ALA A 162 -9.31 -3.34 4.33
C ALA A 162 -7.88 -3.85 4.13
N LEU A 163 -7.30 -4.49 5.15
CA LEU A 163 -5.99 -5.13 5.05
C LEU A 163 -6.00 -6.32 4.08
N GLU A 164 -6.99 -7.20 4.22
CA GLU A 164 -7.15 -8.36 3.32
C GLU A 164 -7.33 -7.93 1.86
N GLN A 165 -8.12 -6.87 1.62
CA GLN A 165 -8.31 -6.33 0.28
C GLN A 165 -6.99 -5.84 -0.32
N ALA A 166 -6.18 -5.14 0.47
CA ALA A 166 -4.88 -4.66 0.01
C ALA A 166 -3.91 -5.81 -0.27
N GLU A 167 -3.91 -6.85 0.58
CA GLU A 167 -3.13 -8.05 0.34
C GLU A 167 -3.53 -8.74 -0.98
N ARG A 168 -4.84 -8.85 -1.25
CA ARG A 168 -5.33 -9.41 -2.52
C ARG A 168 -4.90 -8.57 -3.74
N VAL A 169 -4.86 -7.24 -3.63
CA VAL A 169 -4.40 -6.35 -4.71
C VAL A 169 -2.90 -6.47 -4.93
N ILE A 170 -2.11 -6.73 -3.87
CA ILE A 170 -0.66 -6.96 -4.02
C ILE A 170 -0.38 -8.33 -4.65
N ARG A 171 -1.21 -9.33 -4.34
CA ARG A 171 -1.01 -10.71 -4.80
C ARG A 171 -1.39 -10.92 -6.27
N ASN A 172 -2.37 -10.18 -6.77
CA ASN A 172 -2.90 -10.29 -8.13
C ASN A 172 -2.25 -9.26 -9.06
#